data_AF-V4B2W7-F1
#
_entry.id   AF-V4B2W7-F1
#
_cell.length_a   1.000
_cell.length_b   1.000
_cell.length_c   1.000
_cell.angle_alpha   90.00
_cell.angle_beta   90.00
_cell.angle_gamma   90.00
#
_symmetry.space_group_name_H-M   'P 1'
#
loop_
_entity.id
_entity.type
_entity.pdbx_description
1 polymer ?
#
loop_
_entity_poly.entity_id
_entity_poly.type
_entity_poly.pdbx_seq_one_letter_code
_entity_poly.pdbx_strand_id
1 'polypeptide(L)'
;MFFQPIPTEDKITFTNKEGKHETGTKIRLRNGFCHEVLTSVDIQEIVKAGGRIIRILENFKTPPYRDYILILRDLRNKYKREGNIVGSNCMKLLGNSLYGKSIEKDIFTTKHLWNEATLQANFDSHIKTYEKINDSQYIVETEIEEKEITAEDSKSTRLTPSHLGSFVLSHSKKIMNNFIHVMDGFYKPEMYYTDNLLNYSEY
;
A
#
# COMPACT_ATOMS: atom_id res chain seq x y z
N MET A 1 4.49 -7.07 -2.63
CA MET A 1 4.67 -8.32 -3.39
C MET A 1 3.78 -9.39 -2.78
N PHE A 2 2.83 -9.96 -3.53
CA PHE A 2 2.16 -11.21 -3.15
C PHE A 2 3.09 -12.35 -3.57
N PHE A 3 3.41 -13.29 -2.68
CA PHE A 3 4.11 -14.52 -3.05
C PHE A 3 3.10 -15.52 -3.62
N GLN A 4 2.43 -15.15 -4.72
CA GLN A 4 1.92 -16.17 -5.62
C GLN A 4 3.12 -16.68 -6.43
N PRO A 5 3.35 -17.99 -6.51
CA PRO A 5 4.16 -18.53 -7.59
C PRO A 5 3.36 -18.33 -8.88
N ILE A 6 3.42 -17.15 -9.48
CA ILE A 6 2.97 -16.99 -10.86
C ILE A 6 4.01 -17.70 -11.72
N PRO A 7 3.65 -18.73 -12.51
CA PRO A 7 4.55 -19.35 -13.45
C PRO A 7 4.66 -18.43 -14.66
N THR A 8 5.39 -17.33 -14.53
CA THR A 8 5.87 -16.57 -15.70
C THR A 8 7.27 -17.06 -15.98
N GLU A 9 7.38 -17.99 -16.93
CA GLU A 9 8.65 -18.46 -17.49
C GLU A 9 9.25 -17.38 -18.41
N ASP A 10 9.64 -16.25 -17.84
CA ASP A 10 10.35 -15.23 -18.61
C ASP A 10 11.80 -15.67 -18.81
N LYS A 11 12.22 -15.80 -20.07
CA LYS A 11 13.63 -15.99 -20.43
C LYS A 11 14.37 -14.70 -20.13
N ILE A 12 15.17 -14.70 -19.07
CA ILE A 12 16.02 -13.56 -18.72
C ILE A 12 17.50 -13.89 -18.93
N THR A 13 18.21 -12.92 -19.49
CA THR A 13 19.66 -12.96 -19.66
C THR A 13 20.29 -12.18 -18.51
N PHE A 14 21.21 -12.78 -17.77
CA PHE A 14 21.89 -12.14 -16.65
C PHE A 14 23.38 -12.45 -16.66
N THR A 15 24.18 -11.57 -16.06
CA THR A 15 25.62 -11.74 -15.95
C THR A 15 25.96 -12.41 -14.63
N ASN A 16 26.68 -13.53 -14.67
CA ASN A 16 27.10 -14.26 -13.47
C ASN A 16 28.27 -13.54 -12.75
N LYS A 17 28.67 -14.04 -11.57
CA LYS A 17 29.76 -13.44 -10.77
C LYS A 17 31.14 -13.48 -11.47
N GLU A 18 31.28 -14.28 -12.53
CA GLU A 18 32.46 -14.36 -13.38
C GLU A 18 32.36 -13.46 -14.63
N GLY A 19 31.32 -12.64 -14.75
CA GLY A 19 31.15 -11.72 -15.88
C GLY A 19 30.56 -12.35 -17.15
N LYS A 20 30.12 -13.62 -17.13
CA LYS A 20 29.55 -14.30 -18.30
C LYS A 20 28.04 -14.10 -18.37
N HIS A 21 27.54 -13.81 -19.57
CA HIS A 21 26.11 -13.70 -19.84
C HIS A 21 25.49 -15.08 -20.02
N GLU A 22 24.56 -15.43 -19.16
CA GLU A 22 23.80 -16.68 -19.20
C GLU A 22 22.32 -16.38 -19.46
N THR A 23 21.68 -17.18 -20.31
CA THR A 23 20.25 -17.12 -20.57
C THR A 23 19.58 -18.32 -19.89
N GLY A 24 18.66 -18.07 -18.97
CA GLY A 24 17.96 -19.13 -18.25
C GLY A 24 16.50 -18.78 -17.96
N THR A 25 15.66 -19.80 -17.86
CA THR A 25 14.29 -19.67 -17.38
C THR A 25 14.34 -19.53 -15.86
N LYS A 26 14.09 -18.33 -15.34
CA LYS A 26 14.12 -18.06 -13.89
C LYS A 26 12.74 -17.63 -13.42
N ILE A 27 12.19 -18.41 -12.49
CA ILE A 27 11.04 -17.96 -11.70
C ILE A 27 11.46 -16.71 -10.95
N ARG A 28 10.78 -15.59 -11.21
CA ARG A 28 11.12 -14.22 -10.78
C ARG A 28 11.40 -14.08 -9.28
N LEU A 29 10.88 -15.01 -8.46
CA LEU A 29 11.01 -15.05 -7.01
C LEU A 29 12.14 -15.95 -6.47
N ARG A 30 12.67 -16.91 -7.23
CA ARG A 30 13.65 -17.89 -6.70
C ARG A 30 15.09 -17.41 -6.70
N ASN A 31 15.51 -16.55 -7.63
CA ASN A 31 16.94 -16.25 -7.87
C ASN A 31 17.26 -14.77 -8.19
N GLY A 32 16.41 -13.82 -7.79
CA GLY A 32 16.59 -12.38 -8.02
C GLY A 32 17.04 -11.62 -6.78
N PHE A 33 17.93 -10.64 -6.93
CA PHE A 33 18.24 -9.67 -5.87
C PHE A 33 17.08 -8.68 -5.74
N CYS A 34 16.55 -8.49 -4.53
CA CYS A 34 15.52 -7.50 -4.22
C CYS A 34 16.16 -6.34 -3.46
N HIS A 35 16.15 -5.14 -4.07
CA HIS A 35 16.56 -3.90 -3.44
C HIS A 35 15.30 -3.07 -3.10
N GLU A 36 14.61 -3.45 -2.03
CA GLU A 36 13.40 -2.75 -1.54
C GLU A 36 13.54 -2.41 -0.04
N VAL A 37 12.81 -1.38 0.39
CA VAL A 37 12.59 -1.11 1.82
C VAL A 37 11.49 -2.04 2.30
N LEU A 38 11.88 -3.09 3.03
CA LEU A 38 10.98 -4.13 3.52
C LEU A 38 10.80 -4.02 5.03
N THR A 39 9.59 -4.29 5.51
CA THR A 39 9.37 -4.37 6.96
C THR A 39 10.03 -5.61 7.54
N SER A 40 10.33 -5.61 8.84
CA SER A 40 10.87 -6.80 9.50
C SER A 40 9.94 -8.02 9.39
N VAL A 41 8.64 -7.80 9.23
CA VAL A 41 7.65 -8.86 8.98
C VAL A 41 7.83 -9.49 7.61
N ASP A 42 7.95 -8.67 6.57
CA ASP A 42 8.17 -9.17 5.20
C ASP A 42 9.52 -9.92 5.11
N ILE A 43 10.55 -9.40 5.79
CA ILE A 43 11.87 -10.05 5.87
C ILE A 43 11.76 -11.43 6.53
N GLN A 44 10.99 -11.58 7.62
CA GLN A 44 10.75 -12.88 8.25
C GLN A 44 10.08 -13.87 7.30
N GLU A 45 9.08 -13.42 6.54
CA GLU A 45 8.39 -14.27 5.56
C GLU A 45 9.32 -14.69 4.42
N ILE A 46 10.21 -13.78 3.96
CA ILE A 46 11.25 -14.11 2.97
C ILE A 46 12.23 -15.16 3.51
N VAL A 47 12.67 -15.03 4.76
CA VAL A 47 13.55 -16.04 5.39
C VAL A 47 12.86 -17.39 5.51
N LYS A 48 11.58 -17.42 5.92
CA LYS A 48 10.79 -18.67 5.94
C LYS A 48 10.70 -19.32 4.57
N ALA A 49 10.63 -18.53 3.51
CA ALA A 49 10.64 -18.99 2.12
C ALA A 49 12.04 -19.36 1.59
N GLY A 50 13.09 -19.27 2.42
CA GLY A 50 14.47 -19.66 2.08
C GLY A 50 15.40 -18.51 1.67
N GLY A 51 14.96 -17.25 1.80
CA GLY A 51 15.80 -16.08 1.53
C GLY A 51 16.90 -15.87 2.59
N ARG A 52 17.99 -15.19 2.20
CA ARG A 52 19.11 -14.84 3.10
C ARG A 52 19.15 -13.34 3.36
N ILE A 53 19.23 -12.95 4.63
CA ILE A 53 19.35 -11.54 5.03
C ILE A 53 20.82 -11.10 4.92
N ILE A 54 21.06 -9.96 4.28
CA ILE A 54 22.40 -9.37 4.14
C ILE A 54 22.63 -8.25 5.17
N ARG A 55 21.60 -7.47 5.52
CA ARG A 55 21.67 -6.36 6.49
C ARG A 55 20.28 -5.97 7.03
N ILE A 56 20.20 -5.48 8.28
CA ILE A 56 18.98 -4.97 8.95
C ILE A 56 19.26 -3.58 9.56
N LEU A 57 18.25 -2.70 9.60
CA LEU A 57 18.26 -1.40 10.29
C LEU A 57 17.04 -1.28 11.25
N GLU A 58 17.12 -0.38 12.24
CA GLU A 58 16.42 -0.35 13.55
C GLU A 58 14.89 -0.63 13.67
N ASN A 59 14.47 -0.95 14.91
CA ASN A 59 13.11 -1.36 15.32
C ASN A 59 12.42 -0.35 16.27
N PHE A 60 11.09 -0.21 16.16
CA PHE A 60 10.23 0.48 17.13
C PHE A 60 9.79 -0.47 18.27
N LYS A 61 9.71 0.02 19.52
CA LYS A 61 9.52 -0.81 20.74
C LYS A 61 8.09 -0.89 21.29
N THR A 62 7.15 -0.05 20.88
CA THR A 62 5.81 0.01 21.51
C THR A 62 4.70 0.10 20.46
N PRO A 63 3.58 -0.66 20.57
CA PRO A 63 2.46 -0.59 19.63
C PRO A 63 1.66 0.72 19.84
N PRO A 64 1.74 1.69 18.90
CA PRO A 64 1.30 3.07 19.18
C PRO A 64 -0.23 3.26 19.23
N TYR A 65 -1.02 2.29 18.75
CA TYR A 65 -2.49 2.42 18.65
C TYR A 65 -3.27 1.36 19.42
N ARG A 66 -2.62 0.61 20.32
CA ARG A 66 -3.25 -0.54 21.00
C ARG A 66 -4.58 -0.16 21.66
N ASP A 67 -4.57 0.84 22.53
CA ASP A 67 -5.76 1.17 23.33
C ASP A 67 -6.87 1.79 22.47
N TYR A 68 -6.50 2.61 21.49
CA TYR A 68 -7.44 3.15 20.50
C TYR A 68 -8.17 2.04 19.72
N ILE A 69 -7.42 1.04 19.24
CA ILE A 69 -8.00 -0.10 18.51
C ILE A 69 -8.94 -0.92 19.41
N LEU A 70 -8.56 -1.14 20.67
CA LEU A 70 -9.39 -1.88 21.63
C LEU A 70 -10.72 -1.16 21.89
N ILE A 71 -10.68 0.15 22.10
CA ILE A 71 -11.89 0.97 22.31
C ILE A 71 -12.82 0.88 21.09
N LEU A 72 -12.31 1.09 19.88
CA LEU A 72 -13.12 1.01 18.66
C LEU A 72 -13.73 -0.37 18.45
N ARG A 73 -12.96 -1.43 18.72
CA ARG A 73 -13.44 -2.82 18.64
C ARG A 73 -14.58 -3.06 19.61
N ASP A 74 -14.43 -2.64 20.86
CA ASP A 74 -15.40 -2.91 21.92
C ASP A 74 -16.70 -2.12 21.69
N LEU A 75 -16.59 -0.86 21.25
CA LEU A 75 -17.75 -0.05 20.83
C LEU A 75 -18.46 -0.66 19.62
N ARG A 76 -17.72 -1.11 18.60
CA ARG A 76 -18.30 -1.77 17.44
C ARG A 76 -19.07 -3.04 17.84
N ASN A 77 -18.50 -3.85 18.72
CA ASN A 77 -19.14 -5.08 19.20
C ASN A 77 -20.38 -4.79 20.05
N LYS A 78 -20.37 -3.70 20.83
CA LYS A 78 -21.57 -3.20 21.51
C LYS A 78 -22.66 -2.84 20.49
N TYR A 79 -22.36 -2.00 19.50
CA TYR A 79 -23.33 -1.60 18.48
C TYR A 79 -23.88 -2.76 17.65
N LYS A 80 -23.06 -3.77 17.34
CA LYS A 80 -23.54 -5.00 16.70
C LYS A 80 -24.57 -5.75 17.54
N ARG A 81 -24.34 -5.86 18.86
CA ARG A 81 -25.28 -6.53 19.78
C ARG A 81 -26.58 -5.76 19.94
N GLU A 82 -26.53 -4.44 19.88
CA GLU A 82 -27.69 -3.55 19.96
C GLU A 82 -28.46 -3.42 18.64
N GLY A 83 -28.01 -4.08 17.56
CA GLY A 83 -28.61 -3.93 16.22
C GLY A 83 -28.36 -2.55 15.59
N ASN A 84 -27.47 -1.73 16.17
CA ASN A 84 -27.12 -0.41 15.65
C ASN A 84 -26.13 -0.53 14.49
N ILE A 85 -26.68 -0.69 13.29
CA ILE A 85 -25.92 -0.86 12.04
C ILE A 85 -25.04 0.37 11.76
N VAL A 86 -25.59 1.57 11.91
CA VAL A 86 -24.89 2.83 11.62
C VAL A 86 -23.69 3.00 12.55
N GLY A 87 -23.88 2.80 13.86
CA GLY A 87 -22.80 2.85 14.86
C GLY A 87 -21.72 1.82 14.58
N SER A 88 -22.09 0.57 14.28
CA SER A 88 -21.14 -0.49 13.92
C SER A 88 -20.32 -0.15 12.66
N ASN A 89 -20.97 0.42 11.64
CA ASN A 89 -20.31 0.83 10.40
C ASN A 89 -19.40 2.04 10.61
N CYS A 90 -19.82 3.01 11.42
CA CYS A 90 -18.98 4.16 11.78
C CYS A 90 -17.70 3.72 12.49
N MET A 91 -17.78 2.83 13.48
CA MET A 91 -16.59 2.32 14.17
C MET A 91 -15.68 1.51 13.23
N LYS A 92 -16.25 0.75 12.28
CA LYS A 92 -15.48 0.08 11.22
C LYS A 92 -14.73 1.09 10.36
N LEU A 93 -15.40 2.16 9.93
CA LEU A 93 -14.82 3.20 9.10
C LEU A 93 -13.68 3.90 9.84
N LEU A 94 -13.88 4.30 11.09
CA LEU A 94 -12.83 4.95 11.90
C LEU A 94 -11.60 4.06 12.06
N GLY A 95 -11.78 2.77 12.34
CA GLY A 95 -10.68 1.81 12.45
C GLY A 95 -9.90 1.65 11.13
N ASN A 96 -10.61 1.62 10.00
CA ASN A 96 -9.98 1.52 8.68
C ASN A 96 -9.29 2.83 8.25
N SER A 97 -9.90 3.97 8.53
CA SER A 97 -9.32 5.28 8.19
C SER A 97 -8.00 5.52 8.89
N LEU A 98 -7.78 4.95 10.08
CA LEU A 98 -6.54 5.12 10.85
C LEU A 98 -5.30 4.64 10.07
N TYR A 99 -5.32 3.42 9.53
CA TYR A 99 -4.21 2.92 8.73
C TYR A 99 -4.12 3.65 7.38
N GLY A 100 -5.28 3.95 6.77
CA GLY A 100 -5.36 4.66 5.50
C GLY A 100 -4.70 6.03 5.57
N LYS A 101 -4.92 6.76 6.67
CA LYS A 101 -4.24 8.03 6.92
C LYS A 101 -2.75 7.88 7.15
N SER A 102 -2.28 6.77 7.72
CA SER A 102 -0.84 6.55 7.86
C SER A 102 -0.14 6.37 6.49
N ILE A 103 -0.77 5.74 5.51
CA ILE A 103 -0.16 5.50 4.17
C ILE A 103 -0.50 6.55 3.11
N GLU A 104 -1.31 7.56 3.45
CA GLU A 104 -1.71 8.62 2.53
C GLU A 104 -0.45 9.30 1.95
N LYS A 105 -0.45 9.54 0.64
CA LYS A 105 0.65 10.22 -0.04
C LYS A 105 0.45 11.72 0.07
N ASP A 106 1.55 12.44 0.16
CA ASP A 106 1.51 13.89 0.01
C ASP A 106 1.05 14.22 -1.41
N ILE A 107 0.09 15.14 -1.51
CA ILE A 107 -0.46 15.63 -2.76
C ILE A 107 0.16 17.01 -2.98
N PHE A 108 0.97 17.13 -4.02
CA PHE A 108 1.65 18.38 -4.38
C PHE A 108 0.98 19.08 -5.57
N THR A 109 -0.14 18.53 -6.05
CA THR A 109 -0.87 19.04 -7.21
C THR A 109 -2.35 19.17 -6.94
N THR A 110 -2.97 20.20 -7.48
CA THR A 110 -4.42 20.40 -7.46
C THR A 110 -4.99 20.24 -8.86
N LYS A 111 -6.22 19.75 -8.95
CA LYS A 111 -6.94 19.63 -10.23
C LYS A 111 -8.09 20.62 -10.26
N HIS A 112 -8.11 21.42 -11.32
CA HIS A 112 -9.11 22.43 -11.56
C HIS A 112 -9.88 22.14 -12.84
N LEU A 113 -11.15 22.57 -12.88
CA LEU A 113 -11.95 22.57 -14.10
C LEU A 113 -12.04 24.02 -14.60
N TRP A 114 -11.31 24.34 -15.66
CA TRP A 114 -11.24 25.69 -16.22
C TRP A 114 -11.81 25.76 -17.63
N ASN A 115 -12.36 26.92 -17.99
CA ASN A 115 -12.69 27.22 -19.38
C ASN A 115 -11.46 27.80 -20.10
N GLU A 116 -11.55 27.96 -21.42
CA GLU A 116 -10.42 28.44 -22.24
C GLU A 116 -9.91 29.82 -21.81
N ALA A 117 -10.80 30.75 -21.50
CA ALA A 117 -10.42 32.10 -21.07
C ALA A 117 -9.68 32.08 -19.72
N THR A 118 -10.16 31.28 -18.77
CA THR A 118 -9.52 31.10 -17.45
C THR A 118 -8.18 30.40 -17.58
N LEU A 119 -8.07 29.39 -18.44
CA LEU A 119 -6.80 28.71 -18.70
C LEU A 119 -5.78 29.68 -19.31
N GLN A 120 -6.16 30.46 -20.33
CA GLN A 120 -5.27 31.45 -20.95
C GLN A 120 -4.84 32.55 -19.97
N ALA A 121 -5.77 33.03 -19.13
CA ALA A 121 -5.48 34.10 -18.17
C ALA A 121 -4.54 33.66 -17.03
N ASN A 122 -4.57 32.37 -16.66
CA ASN A 122 -3.78 31.79 -15.57
C ASN A 122 -2.72 30.82 -16.10
N PHE A 123 -2.35 30.91 -17.37
CA PHE A 123 -1.34 30.01 -17.95
C PHE A 123 0.05 30.39 -17.48
N ASP A 124 0.61 29.61 -16.57
CA ASP A 124 1.93 29.86 -15.98
C ASP A 124 2.77 28.58 -15.86
N SER A 125 3.94 28.69 -15.22
CA SER A 125 4.86 27.58 -14.99
C SER A 125 4.37 26.55 -13.97
N HIS A 126 3.32 26.85 -13.20
CA HIS A 126 2.77 25.95 -12.20
C HIS A 126 1.81 24.93 -12.81
N ILE A 127 1.31 25.17 -14.03
CA ILE A 127 0.52 24.18 -14.77
C ILE A 127 1.42 23.03 -15.23
N LYS A 128 1.18 21.83 -14.70
CA LYS A 128 1.84 20.60 -15.14
C LYS A 128 1.23 20.03 -16.40
N THR A 129 -0.09 19.89 -16.40
CA THR A 129 -0.83 19.27 -17.50
C THR A 129 -2.19 19.92 -17.61
N TYR A 130 -2.69 20.05 -18.84
CA TYR A 130 -4.07 20.41 -19.08
C TYR A 130 -4.63 19.50 -20.18
N GLU A 131 -5.83 18.99 -19.97
CA GLU A 131 -6.52 18.09 -20.88
C GLU A 131 -7.90 18.65 -21.21
N LYS A 132 -8.20 18.80 -22.50
CA LYS A 132 -9.52 19.25 -22.96
C LYS A 132 -10.53 18.12 -22.79
N ILE A 133 -11.55 18.33 -21.96
CA ILE A 133 -12.63 17.34 -21.76
C ILE A 133 -13.72 17.51 -22.81
N ASN A 134 -14.08 18.76 -23.10
CA ASN A 134 -15.14 19.13 -24.04
C ASN A 134 -14.81 20.47 -24.69
N ASP A 135 -15.67 20.94 -25.60
CA ASP A 135 -15.44 22.16 -26.38
C ASP A 135 -15.17 23.41 -25.53
N SER A 136 -15.62 23.41 -24.27
CA SER A 136 -15.59 24.58 -23.38
C SER A 136 -14.71 24.44 -22.14
N GLN A 137 -14.24 23.24 -21.79
CA GLN A 137 -13.63 22.95 -20.49
C GLN A 137 -12.38 22.07 -20.57
N TYR A 138 -11.47 22.34 -19.64
CA TYR A 138 -10.18 21.68 -19.47
C TYR A 138 -10.05 21.21 -18.01
N ILE A 139 -9.56 19.98 -17.80
CA ILE A 139 -8.96 19.59 -16.51
C ILE A 139 -7.54 20.13 -16.52
N VAL A 140 -7.19 20.93 -15.53
CA VAL A 140 -5.87 21.55 -15.39
C VAL A 140 -5.28 21.08 -14.07
N GLU A 141 -4.08 20.51 -14.13
CA GLU A 141 -3.31 20.10 -12.95
C GLU A 141 -2.21 21.13 -12.69
N THR A 142 -2.24 21.74 -11.51
CA THR A 142 -1.31 22.78 -11.07
C THR A 142 -0.48 22.31 -9.88
N GLU A 143 0.79 22.69 -9.80
CA GLU A 143 1.59 22.54 -8.58
C GLU A 143 1.11 23.51 -7.50
N ILE A 144 1.08 23.04 -6.25
CA ILE A 144 0.74 23.87 -5.09
C ILE A 144 1.95 24.75 -4.74
N GLU A 145 1.80 26.07 -4.77
CA GLU A 145 2.86 26.98 -4.34
C GLU A 145 3.13 26.85 -2.83
N GLU A 146 4.40 26.85 -2.42
CA GLU A 146 4.79 26.91 -0.99
C GLU A 146 4.27 28.16 -0.25
N LYS A 147 3.80 29.19 -0.96
CA LYS A 147 3.31 30.45 -0.39
C LYS A 147 1.81 30.49 -0.12
N GLU A 148 1.02 29.56 -0.65
CA GLU A 148 -0.38 29.36 -0.22
C GLU A 148 -0.49 28.62 1.12
N ILE A 149 0.65 28.20 1.66
CA ILE A 149 0.81 27.70 3.03
C ILE A 149 0.73 28.92 3.95
N THR A 150 -0.47 29.26 4.41
CA THR A 150 -0.63 30.28 5.46
C THR A 150 0.14 29.86 6.72
N ALA A 151 0.42 30.77 7.67
CA ALA A 151 1.19 30.41 8.87
C ALA A 151 0.54 29.27 9.71
N GLU A 152 -0.74 28.96 9.50
CA GLU A 152 -1.44 27.78 10.05
C GLU A 152 -1.10 26.46 9.31
N ASP A 153 -0.64 26.53 8.07
CA ASP A 153 -0.23 25.42 7.20
C ASP A 153 1.27 25.07 7.32
N SER A 154 2.02 25.73 8.20
CA SER A 154 3.43 25.42 8.54
C SER A 154 3.67 23.98 9.06
N LYS A 155 2.63 23.14 9.09
CA LYS A 155 2.66 21.68 9.29
C LYS A 155 2.77 20.88 7.96
N SER A 156 3.30 21.47 6.89
CA SER A 156 3.37 20.85 5.55
C SER A 156 4.03 19.46 5.53
N THR A 157 5.01 19.19 6.41
CA THR A 157 5.45 17.81 6.65
C THR A 157 4.46 17.08 7.55
N ARG A 158 3.68 16.17 6.96
CA ARG A 158 2.76 15.29 7.69
C ARG A 158 3.49 14.58 8.83
N LEU A 159 3.05 14.84 10.06
CA LEU A 159 3.54 14.17 11.27
C LEU A 159 3.06 12.71 11.41
N THR A 160 2.33 12.19 10.42
CA THR A 160 1.81 10.82 10.45
C THR A 160 2.91 9.82 10.09
N PRO A 161 3.17 8.80 10.92
CA PRO A 161 4.25 7.86 10.67
C PRO A 161 3.88 6.87 9.57
N SER A 162 4.26 7.17 8.32
CA SER A 162 3.95 6.33 7.14
C SER A 162 4.50 4.91 7.21
N HIS A 163 5.64 4.75 7.87
CA HIS A 163 6.24 3.45 8.19
C HIS A 163 5.26 2.52 8.93
N LEU A 164 4.40 3.06 9.80
CA LEU A 164 3.46 2.22 10.53
C LEU A 164 2.40 1.63 9.62
N GLY A 165 1.88 2.41 8.68
CA GLY A 165 0.92 1.91 7.70
C GLY A 165 1.50 0.74 6.89
N SER A 166 2.80 0.80 6.56
CA SER A 166 3.53 -0.31 5.96
C SER A 166 3.56 -1.55 6.85
N PHE A 167 3.83 -1.39 8.16
CA PHE A 167 3.78 -2.50 9.12
C PHE A 167 2.38 -3.11 9.27
N VAL A 168 1.31 -2.32 9.25
CA VAL A 168 -0.07 -2.83 9.31
C VAL A 168 -0.36 -3.72 8.11
N LEU A 169 0.04 -3.29 6.90
CA LEU A 169 -0.13 -4.07 5.68
C LEU A 169 0.70 -5.37 5.70
N SER A 170 1.95 -5.33 6.14
CA SER A 170 2.81 -6.51 6.20
C SER A 170 2.35 -7.54 7.24
N HIS A 171 1.86 -7.10 8.40
CA HIS A 171 1.23 -8.00 9.37
C HIS A 171 -0.06 -8.63 8.81
N SER A 172 -0.87 -7.86 8.09
CA SER A 172 -2.11 -8.35 7.47
C SER A 172 -1.81 -9.45 6.44
N LYS A 173 -0.78 -9.24 5.61
CA LYS A 173 -0.28 -10.25 4.65
C LYS A 173 0.24 -11.51 5.36
N LYS A 174 1.05 -11.36 6.41
CA LYS A 174 1.56 -12.50 7.19
C LYS A 174 0.43 -13.35 7.77
N ILE A 175 -0.63 -12.72 8.27
CA ILE A 175 -1.81 -13.44 8.79
C ILE A 175 -2.45 -14.26 7.67
N MET A 176 -2.69 -13.65 6.50
CA MET A 176 -3.23 -14.35 5.34
C MET A 176 -2.33 -15.52 4.89
N ASN A 177 -1.02 -15.30 4.77
CA ASN A 177 -0.06 -16.35 4.41
C ASN A 177 -0.13 -17.53 5.39
N ASN A 178 -0.22 -17.26 6.70
CA ASN A 178 -0.35 -18.32 7.71
C ASN A 178 -1.63 -19.14 7.51
N PHE A 179 -2.76 -18.52 7.16
CA PHE A 179 -4.00 -19.26 6.86
C PHE A 179 -3.85 -20.14 5.62
N ILE A 180 -3.26 -19.60 4.54
CA ILE A 180 -3.01 -20.37 3.31
C ILE A 180 -2.09 -21.57 3.60
N HIS A 181 -1.04 -21.38 4.40
CA HIS A 181 -0.15 -22.45 4.81
C HIS A 181 -0.88 -23.55 5.60
N VAL A 182 -1.71 -23.19 6.58
CA VAL A 182 -2.47 -24.16 7.39
C VAL A 182 -3.47 -24.95 6.54
N MET A 183 -4.05 -24.31 5.53
CA MET A 183 -5.00 -24.94 4.61
C MET A 183 -4.32 -25.71 3.46
N ASP A 184 -2.98 -25.77 3.44
CA ASP A 184 -2.19 -26.36 2.35
C ASP A 184 -2.50 -25.74 0.97
N GLY A 185 -3.01 -24.51 0.96
CA GLY A 185 -3.52 -23.84 -0.24
C GLY A 185 -2.45 -23.48 -1.28
N PHE A 186 -1.16 -23.58 -0.91
CA PHE A 186 -0.06 -23.47 -1.86
C PHE A 186 0.16 -24.74 -2.70
N TYR A 187 -0.30 -25.89 -2.19
CA TYR A 187 -0.07 -27.21 -2.79
C TYR A 187 -1.37 -27.89 -3.24
N LYS A 188 -2.52 -27.47 -2.69
CA LYS A 188 -3.85 -27.89 -3.13
C LYS A 188 -4.51 -26.84 -4.02
N PRO A 189 -5.01 -27.21 -5.21
CA PRO A 189 -5.64 -26.28 -6.15
C PRO A 189 -7.06 -25.83 -5.75
N GLU A 190 -7.50 -26.08 -4.51
CA GLU A 190 -8.83 -25.72 -4.00
C GLU A 190 -8.98 -24.22 -3.67
N MET A 191 -7.87 -23.47 -3.68
CA MET A 191 -7.86 -22.01 -3.50
C MET A 191 -7.54 -21.29 -4.81
N TYR A 192 -8.55 -20.66 -5.39
CA TYR A 192 -8.43 -20.00 -6.69
C TYR A 192 -8.14 -18.49 -6.59
N TYR A 193 -8.52 -17.84 -5.47
CA TYR A 193 -8.41 -16.39 -5.33
C TYR A 193 -8.31 -15.92 -3.87
N THR A 194 -7.45 -14.92 -3.64
CA THR A 194 -7.30 -14.25 -2.35
C THR A 194 -7.32 -12.73 -2.55
N ASP A 195 -8.19 -12.01 -1.83
CA ASP A 195 -8.21 -10.54 -1.79
C ASP A 195 -8.17 -10.04 -0.35
N ASN A 196 -6.99 -9.58 0.09
CA ASN A 196 -6.66 -8.98 1.39
C ASN A 196 -7.00 -9.81 2.64
N LEU A 197 -8.26 -10.16 2.86
CA LEU A 197 -8.79 -10.99 3.96
C LEU A 197 -9.85 -12.01 3.51
N LEU A 198 -10.24 -12.03 2.23
CA LEU A 198 -11.20 -12.97 1.67
C LEU A 198 -10.46 -14.09 0.93
N ASN A 199 -10.79 -15.34 1.29
CA ASN A 199 -10.42 -16.54 0.56
C ASN A 199 -11.70 -17.14 -0.04
N TYR A 200 -11.68 -17.46 -1.33
CA TYR A 200 -12.75 -18.26 -1.95
C TYR A 200 -12.28 -19.72 -2.04
N SER A 201 -13.07 -20.62 -1.47
CA SER A 201 -12.98 -22.07 -1.66
C SER A 201 -14.33 -22.58 -2.14
N GLU A 202 -14.36 -23.29 -3.27
CA GLU A 202 -15.56 -24.07 -3.64
C GLU A 202 -15.64 -25.30 -2.74
N TYR A 203 -16.82 -25.52 -2.14
CA TYR A 203 -17.18 -26.78 -1.50
C TYR A 203 -17.93 -27.65 -2.49
#